data_AF-A0AAX6MDW8-F1
#
_entry.id   AF-A0AAX6MDW8-F1
#
_cell.length_a   1.000
_cell.length_b   1.000
_cell.length_c   1.000
_cell.angle_alpha   90.00
_cell.angle_beta   90.00
_cell.angle_gamma   90.00
#
_symmetry.space_group_name_H-M   'P 1'
#
loop_
_entity.id
_entity.type
_entity.pdbx_description
1 polymer ?
#
loop_
_entity_poly.entity_id
_entity_poly.type
_entity_poly.pdbx_seq_one_letter_code
_entity_poly.pdbx_strand_id
1 'polypeptide(L)'
;MDTVSSALLSHEFLKPNILFVTATFLTTLALHFPPKFHPLFLPLTWLITLWSFASVKGNITSGRLIGLESYVTIACIVYMLVLPRILYFESHSLSQGTRDTSKSKRLDDIVLRPGMSSISDSCWIWNNPRHLSYPRSRSGSLPPSELLQYALFRILKIGVITFIDRILVQKLSQHVGTTSTILDFTPDQEPIIRRLLERDEDDPVSRHQLLLRAFMCISWIWPNILVLESYHAMLSLLFVVVLRFNGPGDWPPLFGSPLEAWTVRRFWGKFWHRIASPTFHTYAKVFSQYILKLEPESTVEKATVAFGIFFLSGLLHAATAWKVGQGEGHRDMLFFCANYFVIAGEILVSRLLRNLVRKTKYEARLKDSKMRAAGKALGFVWVFAWFFWSTPRWLYPKILRWSLKQAILQSRV
;
A
#
# COMPACT_ATOMS: atom_id res chain seq x y z
N MET A 1 2.66 7.89 -29.70
CA MET A 1 2.22 8.72 -28.55
C MET A 1 0.70 8.90 -28.56
N ASP A 2 0.05 8.85 -29.74
CA ASP A 2 -1.40 9.07 -29.88
C ASP A 2 -2.30 7.93 -29.35
N THR A 3 -1.80 6.69 -29.30
CA THR A 3 -2.57 5.51 -28.83
C THR A 3 -2.74 5.44 -27.31
N VAL A 4 -1.80 5.99 -26.53
CA VAL A 4 -1.87 6.00 -25.06
C VAL A 4 -2.81 7.11 -24.57
N SER A 5 -2.82 8.25 -25.26
CA SER A 5 -3.72 9.36 -24.94
C SER A 5 -5.18 9.03 -25.25
N SER A 6 -5.45 8.31 -26.36
CA SER A 6 -6.81 7.85 -26.69
C SER A 6 -7.31 6.75 -25.76
N ALA A 7 -6.43 5.87 -25.28
CA ALA A 7 -6.77 4.81 -24.32
C ALA A 7 -7.16 5.37 -22.93
N LEU A 8 -6.47 6.42 -22.45
CA LEU A 8 -6.78 7.09 -21.17
C LEU A 8 -8.10 7.87 -21.19
N LEU A 9 -8.57 8.27 -22.37
CA LEU A 9 -9.85 8.96 -22.56
C LEU A 9 -10.97 8.02 -22.99
N SER A 10 -10.70 6.72 -23.09
CA SER A 10 -11.72 5.75 -23.43
C SER A 10 -12.76 5.65 -22.31
N HIS A 11 -14.03 5.50 -22.71
CA HIS A 11 -15.14 5.30 -21.77
C HIS A 11 -14.87 4.13 -20.80
N GLU A 12 -14.20 3.08 -21.28
CA GLU A 12 -13.79 1.90 -20.51
C GLU A 12 -12.82 2.24 -19.36
N PHE A 13 -11.93 3.21 -19.56
CA PHE A 13 -11.01 3.66 -18.52
C PHE A 13 -11.68 4.66 -17.55
N LEU A 14 -12.49 5.58 -18.08
CA LEU A 14 -13.10 6.64 -17.28
C LEU A 14 -14.22 6.13 -16.37
N LYS A 15 -15.05 5.19 -16.85
CA LYS A 15 -16.22 4.68 -16.13
C LYS A 15 -15.93 4.23 -14.68
N PRO A 16 -14.97 3.33 -14.40
CA PRO A 16 -14.72 2.88 -13.03
C PRO A 16 -14.26 4.03 -12.12
N ASN A 17 -13.47 4.98 -12.64
CA ASN A 17 -13.02 6.15 -11.88
C ASN A 17 -14.17 7.10 -11.54
N ILE A 18 -15.06 7.40 -12.51
CA ILE A 18 -16.24 8.24 -12.28
C ILE A 18 -17.15 7.62 -11.23
N LEU A 19 -17.44 6.32 -11.34
CA LEU A 19 -18.27 5.61 -10.35
C LEU A 19 -17.65 5.64 -8.95
N PHE A 20 -16.32 5.49 -8.84
CA PHE A 20 -15.63 5.58 -7.56
C PHE A 20 -15.77 6.99 -6.95
N VAL A 21 -15.54 8.05 -7.75
CA VAL A 21 -15.73 9.44 -7.32
C VAL A 21 -17.17 9.68 -6.86
N THR A 22 -18.16 9.19 -7.60
CA THR A 22 -19.58 9.28 -7.20
C THR A 22 -19.85 8.62 -5.85
N ALA A 23 -19.27 7.44 -5.58
CA ALA A 23 -19.38 6.78 -4.28
C ALA A 23 -18.75 7.61 -3.15
N THR A 24 -17.59 8.25 -3.41
CA THR A 24 -16.94 9.14 -2.43
C THR A 24 -17.77 10.40 -2.13
N PHE A 25 -18.40 10.98 -3.15
CA PHE A 25 -19.31 12.11 -2.98
C PHE A 25 -20.53 11.74 -2.14
N LEU A 26 -21.16 10.60 -2.44
CA LEU A 26 -22.32 10.11 -1.69
C LEU A 26 -21.98 9.82 -0.22
N THR A 27 -20.78 9.32 0.07
CA THR A 27 -20.32 9.09 1.44
C THR A 27 -20.05 10.41 2.17
N THR A 28 -19.47 11.39 1.48
CA THR A 28 -19.29 12.75 2.01
C THR A 28 -20.66 13.35 2.36
N LEU A 29 -21.65 13.19 1.48
CA LEU A 29 -23.02 13.63 1.72
C LEU A 29 -23.65 12.90 2.92
N ALA A 30 -23.46 11.58 3.04
CA ALA A 30 -23.97 10.78 4.16
C ALA A 30 -23.51 11.31 5.51
N LEU A 31 -22.24 11.74 5.61
CA LEU A 31 -21.67 12.29 6.84
C LEU A 31 -22.35 13.60 7.28
N HIS A 32 -22.96 14.36 6.37
CA HIS A 32 -23.75 15.56 6.72
C HIS A 32 -25.09 15.25 7.38
N PHE A 33 -25.56 14.00 7.32
CA PHE A 33 -26.79 13.58 7.98
C PHE A 33 -26.53 13.08 9.42
N PRO A 34 -27.56 13.12 10.30
CA PRO A 34 -27.54 12.39 11.57
C PRO A 34 -27.12 10.90 11.42
N PRO A 35 -26.46 10.26 12.40
CA PRO A 35 -25.99 8.86 12.30
C PRO A 35 -27.12 7.87 12.13
N LYS A 36 -28.31 8.20 12.64
CA LYS A 36 -29.51 7.39 12.43
C LYS A 36 -29.80 7.15 10.95
N PHE A 37 -29.34 8.03 10.05
CA PHE A 37 -29.49 7.89 8.61
C PHE A 37 -28.28 7.27 7.92
N HIS A 38 -27.10 7.22 8.55
CA HIS A 38 -25.88 6.65 7.94
C HIS A 38 -26.06 5.19 7.45
N PRO A 39 -26.78 4.30 8.16
CA PRO A 39 -27.06 2.96 7.66
C PRO A 39 -27.79 2.91 6.32
N LEU A 40 -28.56 3.96 5.96
CA LEU A 40 -29.27 4.02 4.67
C LEU A 40 -28.31 4.29 3.51
N PHE A 41 -27.22 5.01 3.75
CA PHE A 41 -26.23 5.35 2.72
C PHE A 41 -25.22 4.23 2.48
N LEU A 42 -24.96 3.37 3.47
CA LEU A 42 -24.00 2.28 3.35
C LEU A 42 -24.31 1.32 2.18
N PRO A 43 -25.51 0.72 2.04
CA PRO A 43 -25.79 -0.19 0.92
C PRO A 43 -25.69 0.53 -0.42
N LEU A 44 -26.13 1.78 -0.52
CA LEU A 44 -26.06 2.56 -1.76
C LEU A 44 -24.61 2.87 -2.17
N THR A 45 -23.78 3.33 -1.22
CA THR A 45 -22.35 3.58 -1.46
C THR A 45 -21.60 2.30 -1.81
N TRP A 46 -21.93 1.18 -1.16
CA TRP A 46 -21.41 -0.14 -1.50
C TRP A 46 -21.79 -0.58 -2.90
N LEU A 47 -23.06 -0.42 -3.31
CA LEU A 47 -23.51 -0.77 -4.66
C LEU A 47 -22.77 0.01 -5.74
N ILE A 48 -22.60 1.33 -5.57
CA ILE A 48 -21.87 2.17 -6.53
C ILE A 48 -20.38 1.79 -6.55
N THR A 49 -19.77 1.54 -5.38
CA THR A 49 -18.36 1.10 -5.30
C THR A 49 -18.17 -0.28 -5.94
N LEU A 50 -19.11 -1.20 -5.72
CA LEU A 50 -19.10 -2.52 -6.34
C LEU A 50 -19.30 -2.41 -7.86
N TRP A 51 -20.10 -1.45 -8.32
CA TRP A 51 -20.26 -1.19 -9.74
C TRP A 51 -18.99 -0.59 -10.37
N SER A 52 -18.30 0.30 -9.65
CA SER A 52 -16.97 0.78 -10.02
C SER A 52 -16.00 -0.40 -10.17
N PHE A 53 -15.90 -1.23 -9.13
CA PHE A 53 -15.08 -2.45 -9.13
C PHE A 53 -15.44 -3.35 -10.31
N ALA A 54 -16.73 -3.67 -10.51
CA ALA A 54 -17.19 -4.53 -11.60
C ALA A 54 -16.86 -3.96 -12.98
N SER A 55 -16.89 -2.64 -13.14
CA SER A 55 -16.57 -1.94 -14.39
C SER A 55 -15.08 -1.92 -14.73
N VAL A 56 -14.19 -2.25 -13.78
CA VAL A 56 -12.77 -2.41 -14.08
C VAL A 56 -12.56 -3.59 -15.02
N LYS A 57 -12.00 -3.32 -16.20
CA LYS A 57 -11.55 -4.34 -17.14
C LYS A 57 -10.03 -4.47 -17.05
N GLY A 58 -9.56 -5.68 -16.81
CA GLY A 58 -8.14 -6.02 -16.88
C GLY A 58 -7.68 -5.98 -18.33
N ASN A 59 -7.03 -4.89 -18.73
CA ASN A 59 -6.61 -4.75 -20.12
C ASN A 59 -5.16 -5.21 -20.28
N ILE A 60 -4.99 -6.43 -20.81
CA ILE A 60 -3.70 -6.99 -21.22
C ILE A 60 -3.01 -6.05 -22.24
N THR A 61 -3.78 -5.23 -22.98
CA THR A 61 -3.25 -4.30 -24.01
C THR A 61 -2.56 -3.04 -23.46
N SER A 62 -2.62 -2.76 -22.16
CA SER A 62 -1.94 -1.59 -21.57
C SER A 62 -0.40 -1.70 -21.54
N GLY A 63 0.14 -2.87 -21.91
CA GLY A 63 1.57 -3.13 -22.03
C GLY A 63 2.33 -3.16 -20.69
N ARG A 64 1.63 -3.09 -19.54
CA ARG A 64 2.22 -3.11 -18.20
C ARG A 64 1.64 -4.23 -17.35
N LEU A 65 2.50 -4.90 -16.56
CA LEU A 65 2.08 -5.94 -15.62
C LEU A 65 1.18 -5.39 -14.50
N ILE A 66 1.44 -4.15 -14.04
CA ILE A 66 0.64 -3.42 -13.06
C ILE A 66 0.26 -2.08 -13.68
N GLY A 67 -0.99 -1.92 -14.11
CA GLY A 67 -1.52 -0.66 -14.61
C GLY A 67 -2.37 0.09 -13.59
N LEU A 68 -2.90 1.25 -14.01
CA LEU A 68 -3.73 2.14 -13.17
C LEU A 68 -5.01 1.44 -12.70
N GLU A 69 -5.53 0.50 -13.48
CA GLU A 69 -6.70 -0.33 -13.14
C GLU A 69 -6.50 -1.16 -11.85
N SER A 70 -5.26 -1.56 -11.55
CA SER A 70 -4.94 -2.25 -10.29
C SER A 70 -5.16 -1.33 -9.09
N TYR A 71 -4.83 -0.04 -9.21
CA TYR A 71 -4.98 0.93 -8.12
C TYR A 71 -6.44 1.28 -7.88
N VAL A 72 -7.26 1.41 -8.94
CA VAL A 72 -8.71 1.62 -8.80
C VAL A 72 -9.37 0.43 -8.11
N THR A 73 -8.98 -0.78 -8.50
CA THR A 73 -9.48 -2.01 -7.89
C THR A 73 -9.15 -2.07 -6.39
N ILE A 74 -7.89 -1.79 -6.02
CA ILE A 74 -7.44 -1.73 -4.63
C ILE A 74 -8.21 -0.64 -3.87
N ALA A 75 -8.36 0.55 -4.46
CA ALA A 75 -9.08 1.64 -3.85
C ALA A 75 -10.54 1.25 -3.55
N CYS A 76 -11.25 0.62 -4.48
CA CYS A 76 -12.61 0.12 -4.25
C CYS A 76 -12.69 -0.87 -3.07
N ILE A 77 -11.77 -1.86 -3.02
CA ILE A 77 -11.76 -2.85 -1.93
C ILE A 77 -11.48 -2.18 -0.59
N VAL A 78 -10.43 -1.36 -0.49
CA VAL A 78 -10.09 -0.63 0.75
C VAL A 78 -11.25 0.28 1.16
N TYR A 79 -11.88 0.96 0.19
CA TYR A 79 -13.00 1.85 0.45
C TYR A 79 -14.19 1.10 1.06
N MET A 80 -14.58 -0.03 0.47
CA MET A 80 -15.65 -0.87 1.02
C MET A 80 -15.34 -1.36 2.44
N LEU A 81 -14.06 -1.64 2.76
CA LEU A 81 -13.63 -2.01 4.12
C LEU A 81 -13.62 -0.81 5.09
N VAL A 82 -13.36 0.40 4.61
CA VAL A 82 -13.36 1.59 5.47
C VAL A 82 -14.79 2.06 5.78
N LEU A 83 -15.73 1.89 4.85
CA LEU A 83 -17.09 2.44 4.93
C LEU A 83 -17.90 2.02 6.16
N PRO A 84 -17.98 0.72 6.56
CA PRO A 84 -18.70 0.32 7.77
C PRO A 84 -18.16 1.00 9.02
N ARG A 85 -16.85 1.23 9.09
CA ARG A 85 -16.28 1.97 10.22
C ARG A 85 -16.76 3.41 10.25
N ILE A 86 -16.65 4.10 9.12
CA ILE A 86 -17.03 5.51 9.02
C ILE A 86 -18.54 5.71 9.29
N LEU A 87 -19.40 4.87 8.71
CA LEU A 87 -20.86 5.07 8.73
C LEU A 87 -21.58 4.31 9.85
N TYR A 88 -20.93 3.35 10.53
CA TYR A 88 -21.60 2.47 11.50
C TYR A 88 -20.89 2.37 12.85
N PHE A 89 -19.57 2.13 12.85
CA PHE A 89 -18.84 1.89 14.12
C PHE A 89 -18.45 3.17 14.85
N GLU A 90 -18.19 4.25 14.12
CA GLU A 90 -17.81 5.53 14.72
C GLU A 90 -19.01 6.48 14.69
N SER A 91 -19.30 7.09 15.83
CA SER A 91 -20.41 8.03 15.99
C SER A 91 -20.11 9.36 15.30
N HIS A 92 -20.23 9.40 13.98
CA HIS A 92 -20.02 10.61 13.19
C HIS A 92 -21.32 11.41 13.00
N SER A 93 -22.04 11.74 14.08
CA SER A 93 -23.27 12.55 13.98
C SER A 93 -22.99 14.00 13.67
N LEU A 94 -23.52 14.51 12.56
CA LEU A 94 -23.62 15.94 12.31
C LEU A 94 -25.03 16.52 12.58
N SER A 95 -25.76 16.03 13.59
CA SER A 95 -27.10 16.55 13.93
C SER A 95 -27.28 17.02 15.38
N GLN A 96 -27.87 18.21 15.54
CA GLN A 96 -28.34 18.75 16.83
C GLN A 96 -29.53 17.97 17.41
N GLY A 97 -29.58 17.92 18.74
CA GLY A 97 -30.75 17.51 19.52
C GLY A 97 -30.41 17.14 20.96
N THR A 98 -30.36 18.15 21.84
CA THR A 98 -30.50 18.14 23.32
C THR A 98 -29.59 17.24 24.20
N ARG A 99 -28.91 17.93 25.12
CA ARG A 99 -28.43 17.51 26.47
C ARG A 99 -28.36 16.01 26.73
N ASP A 100 -27.16 15.48 27.00
CA ASP A 100 -26.89 15.12 28.39
C ASP A 100 -25.41 14.96 28.75
N THR A 101 -25.15 15.29 30.00
CA THR A 101 -23.87 15.15 30.70
C THR A 101 -23.66 13.71 31.17
N SER A 102 -22.55 13.07 30.80
CA SER A 102 -21.64 12.38 31.73
C SER A 102 -20.75 11.32 31.06
N LYS A 103 -19.47 11.37 31.44
CA LYS A 103 -18.50 10.27 31.61
C LYS A 103 -18.45 9.15 30.55
N SER A 104 -17.54 9.29 29.58
CA SER A 104 -16.53 8.27 29.24
C SER A 104 -15.52 8.86 28.24
N LYS A 105 -14.31 9.23 28.69
CA LYS A 105 -13.21 9.60 27.80
C LYS A 105 -12.50 8.33 27.36
N ARG A 106 -12.87 7.78 26.22
CA ARG A 106 -12.01 6.89 25.43
C ARG A 106 -11.30 7.78 24.39
N LEU A 107 -9.99 7.59 24.23
CA LEU A 107 -9.10 8.53 23.51
C LEU A 107 -9.34 8.64 21.98
N ASP A 108 -10.33 7.93 21.43
CA ASP A 108 -10.52 7.74 19.99
C ASP A 108 -11.86 8.30 19.45
N ASP A 109 -12.76 8.81 20.31
CA ASP A 109 -14.04 9.37 19.86
C ASP A 109 -13.84 10.82 19.39
N ILE A 110 -13.70 11.03 18.08
CA ILE A 110 -13.79 12.37 17.48
C ILE A 110 -15.26 12.81 17.53
N VAL A 111 -15.68 13.43 18.63
CA VAL A 111 -16.99 14.08 18.71
C VAL A 111 -16.91 15.44 18.01
N LEU A 112 -17.15 15.47 16.70
CA LEU A 112 -17.33 16.73 15.97
C LEU A 112 -18.55 17.45 16.54
N ARG A 113 -18.34 18.63 17.16
CA ARG A 113 -19.39 19.38 17.85
C ARG A 113 -20.40 19.96 16.86
N PRO A 114 -21.71 19.97 17.19
CA PRO A 114 -22.73 20.58 16.33
C PRO A 114 -22.54 22.10 16.23
N GLY A 115 -22.73 22.66 15.02
CA GLY A 115 -22.89 24.10 14.79
C GLY A 115 -21.77 24.80 14.01
N MET A 116 -20.69 24.10 13.64
CA MET A 116 -19.58 24.69 12.86
C MET A 116 -18.94 23.76 11.81
N SER A 117 -19.53 22.62 11.40
CA SER A 117 -18.83 21.63 10.56
C SER A 117 -18.96 21.87 9.05
N SER A 118 -17.83 22.09 8.37
CA SER A 118 -17.73 22.42 6.93
C SER A 118 -17.58 21.15 6.09
N ILE A 119 -17.86 21.20 4.77
CA ILE A 119 -17.55 20.13 3.79
C ILE A 119 -16.11 19.59 3.98
N SER A 120 -15.19 20.46 4.40
CA SER A 120 -13.81 20.12 4.78
C SER A 120 -13.70 19.01 5.82
N ASP A 121 -14.57 18.97 6.84
CA ASP A 121 -14.54 17.98 7.91
C ASP A 121 -14.98 16.60 7.43
N SER A 122 -16.06 16.56 6.62
CA SER A 122 -16.51 15.34 5.96
C SER A 122 -15.43 14.79 5.02
N CYS A 123 -14.80 15.67 4.23
CA CYS A 123 -13.67 15.31 3.38
C CYS A 123 -12.49 14.74 4.16
N TRP A 124 -12.19 15.29 5.33
CA TRP A 124 -11.11 14.78 6.19
C TRP A 124 -11.37 13.36 6.67
N ILE A 125 -12.57 13.08 7.18
CA ILE A 125 -12.93 11.77 7.74
C ILE A 125 -12.68 10.65 6.72
N TRP A 126 -13.15 10.81 5.48
CA TRP A 126 -12.99 9.76 4.49
C TRP A 126 -11.61 9.76 3.81
N ASN A 127 -10.93 10.91 3.66
CA ASN A 127 -9.56 10.98 3.12
C ASN A 127 -8.48 10.58 4.15
N ASN A 128 -8.86 10.01 5.29
CA ASN A 128 -7.95 9.60 6.35
C ASN A 128 -7.92 8.08 6.59
N PRO A 129 -7.61 7.25 5.57
CA PRO A 129 -7.45 5.80 5.76
C PRO A 129 -6.24 5.46 6.67
N ARG A 130 -5.34 6.44 6.90
CA ARG A 130 -4.17 6.31 7.78
C ARG A 130 -4.47 6.53 9.26
N HIS A 131 -5.69 6.93 9.62
CA HIS A 131 -6.11 7.25 10.99
C HIS A 131 -5.20 8.32 11.64
N LEU A 132 -4.84 9.35 10.88
CA LEU A 132 -4.14 10.52 11.39
C LEU A 132 -5.02 11.26 12.40
N SER A 133 -4.40 11.87 13.40
CA SER A 133 -5.11 12.69 14.39
C SER A 133 -5.82 13.86 13.71
N TYR A 134 -7.03 14.19 14.17
CA TYR A 134 -7.80 15.29 13.62
C TYR A 134 -7.07 16.63 13.80
N PRO A 135 -7.02 17.50 12.77
CA PRO A 135 -6.29 18.77 12.84
C PRO A 135 -6.92 19.68 13.89
N ARG A 136 -6.15 20.09 14.90
CA ARG A 136 -6.65 21.01 15.93
C ARG A 136 -6.82 22.46 15.45
N SER A 137 -6.27 22.81 14.29
CA SER A 137 -6.31 24.15 13.71
C SER A 137 -6.94 24.09 12.33
N ARG A 138 -8.09 24.74 12.15
CA ARG A 138 -8.67 24.95 10.81
C ARG A 138 -7.78 25.94 10.07
N SER A 139 -7.18 25.48 8.98
CA SER A 139 -6.34 26.26 8.08
C SER A 139 -7.15 27.33 7.34
N GLY A 140 -7.56 28.38 8.06
CA GLY A 140 -8.08 29.62 7.48
C GLY A 140 -7.02 30.71 7.28
N SER A 141 -5.76 30.50 7.70
CA SER A 141 -4.80 31.59 7.89
C SER A 141 -3.37 31.34 7.40
N LEU A 142 -3.11 30.31 6.58
CA LEU A 142 -1.76 30.14 6.03
C LEU A 142 -1.45 31.23 5.00
N PRO A 143 -0.32 31.93 5.11
CA PRO A 143 0.05 32.97 4.17
C PRO A 143 0.28 32.37 2.77
N PRO A 144 0.02 33.12 1.68
CA PRO A 144 0.22 32.64 0.31
C PRO A 144 1.64 32.12 0.02
N SER A 145 2.65 32.66 0.71
CA SER A 145 4.04 32.21 0.60
C SER A 145 4.25 30.77 1.07
N GLU A 146 3.62 30.37 2.18
CA GLU A 146 3.70 29.00 2.71
C GLU A 146 2.94 28.01 1.83
N LEU A 147 1.78 28.42 1.29
CA LEU A 147 1.03 27.61 0.32
C LEU A 147 1.83 27.42 -0.97
N LEU A 148 2.49 28.48 -1.47
CA LEU A 148 3.35 28.41 -2.64
C LEU A 148 4.56 27.51 -2.38
N GLN A 149 5.23 27.67 -1.24
CA GLN A 149 6.37 26.83 -0.85
C GLN A 149 5.97 25.36 -0.78
N TYR A 150 4.81 25.07 -0.17
CA TYR A 150 4.26 23.71 -0.11
C TYR A 150 3.96 23.16 -1.51
N ALA A 151 3.32 23.97 -2.37
CA ALA A 151 2.98 23.57 -3.73
C ALA A 151 4.24 23.27 -4.56
N LEU A 152 5.23 24.17 -4.52
CA LEU A 152 6.50 24.02 -5.20
C LEU A 152 7.26 22.78 -4.70
N PHE A 153 7.30 22.55 -3.39
CA PHE A 153 7.93 21.35 -2.83
C PHE A 153 7.27 20.07 -3.35
N ARG A 154 5.93 20.00 -3.39
CA ARG A 154 5.20 18.84 -3.89
C ARG A 154 5.43 18.62 -5.38
N ILE A 155 5.32 19.67 -6.19
CA ILE A 155 5.52 19.61 -7.63
C ILE A 155 6.96 19.21 -7.94
N LEU A 156 7.95 19.82 -7.27
CA LEU A 156 9.36 19.47 -7.44
C LEU A 156 9.65 18.02 -7.06
N LYS A 157 9.10 17.54 -5.93
CA LYS A 157 9.25 16.14 -5.52
C LYS A 157 8.73 15.18 -6.59
N ILE A 158 7.54 15.40 -7.12
CA ILE A 158 6.97 14.57 -8.19
C ILE A 158 7.77 14.72 -9.49
N GLY A 159 8.24 15.92 -9.80
CA GLY A 159 9.12 16.18 -10.94
C GLY A 159 10.41 15.35 -10.86
N VAL A 160 11.07 15.31 -9.69
CA VAL A 160 12.27 14.49 -9.46
C VAL A 160 11.97 13.00 -9.57
N ILE A 161 10.90 12.51 -8.95
CA ILE A 161 10.50 11.10 -9.04
C ILE A 161 10.21 10.72 -10.51
N THR A 162 9.47 11.56 -11.24
CA THR A 162 9.14 11.32 -12.65
C THR A 162 10.38 11.38 -13.55
N PHE A 163 11.32 12.28 -13.25
CA PHE A 163 12.58 12.40 -13.96
C PHE A 163 13.44 11.13 -13.81
N ILE A 164 13.60 10.65 -12.57
CA ILE A 164 14.33 9.41 -12.29
C ILE A 164 13.63 8.22 -12.97
N ASP A 165 12.30 8.17 -12.93
CA ASP A 165 11.53 7.12 -13.59
C ASP A 165 11.84 7.06 -15.10
N ARG A 166 11.75 8.19 -15.79
CA ARG A 166 11.98 8.28 -17.24
C ARG A 166 13.41 7.99 -17.64
N ILE A 167 14.39 8.51 -16.90
CA ILE A 167 15.80 8.44 -17.30
C ILE A 167 16.45 7.13 -16.88
N LEU A 168 16.11 6.60 -15.69
CA LEU A 168 16.75 5.42 -15.12
C LEU A 168 15.86 4.19 -15.20
N VAL A 169 14.68 4.25 -14.58
CA VAL A 169 13.89 3.03 -14.31
C VAL A 169 13.25 2.49 -15.59
N GLN A 170 12.68 3.34 -16.44
CA GLN A 170 12.11 2.92 -17.71
C GLN A 170 13.19 2.37 -18.65
N LYS A 171 14.37 3.01 -18.72
CA LYS A 171 15.49 2.51 -19.54
C LYS A 171 15.98 1.15 -19.05
N LEU A 172 16.13 0.98 -17.74
CA LEU A 172 16.53 -0.31 -17.15
C LEU A 172 15.47 -1.39 -17.40
N SER A 173 14.19 -1.05 -17.22
CA SER A 173 13.07 -1.97 -17.47
C SER A 173 13.01 -2.38 -18.94
N GLN A 174 13.25 -1.45 -19.86
CA GLN A 174 13.30 -1.73 -21.30
C GLN A 174 14.49 -2.62 -21.63
N HIS A 175 15.68 -2.33 -21.10
CA HIS A 175 16.87 -3.15 -21.31
C HIS A 175 16.67 -4.59 -20.83
N VAL A 176 16.13 -4.76 -19.62
CA VAL A 176 15.77 -6.08 -19.08
C VAL A 176 14.71 -6.74 -19.96
N GLY A 177 13.68 -6.01 -20.38
CA GLY A 177 12.64 -6.54 -21.26
C GLY A 177 13.16 -7.00 -22.62
N THR A 178 14.13 -6.32 -23.22
CA THR A 178 14.73 -6.71 -24.51
C THR A 178 15.73 -7.85 -24.41
N THR A 179 16.32 -8.06 -23.23
CA THR A 179 17.33 -9.10 -23.00
C THR A 179 16.73 -10.37 -22.40
N SER A 180 15.53 -10.29 -21.82
CA SER A 180 14.85 -11.44 -21.22
C SER A 180 13.97 -12.15 -22.24
N THR A 181 13.86 -13.46 -22.07
CA THR A 181 12.97 -14.32 -22.85
C THR A 181 11.86 -14.89 -21.98
N ILE A 182 10.86 -15.53 -22.58
CA ILE A 182 9.79 -16.21 -21.84
C ILE A 182 10.35 -17.32 -20.93
N LEU A 183 11.44 -17.97 -21.37
CA LEU A 183 12.11 -19.03 -20.63
C LEU A 183 12.71 -18.55 -19.31
N ASP A 184 13.10 -17.28 -19.18
CA ASP A 184 13.65 -16.75 -17.94
C ASP A 184 12.64 -16.74 -16.76
N PHE A 185 11.35 -16.90 -17.07
CA PHE A 185 10.25 -16.82 -16.10
C PHE A 185 9.56 -18.17 -15.86
N THR A 186 10.10 -19.27 -16.38
CA THR A 186 9.51 -20.61 -16.20
C THR A 186 9.66 -21.13 -14.75
N PRO A 187 8.81 -22.07 -14.31
CA PRO A 187 8.81 -22.52 -12.91
C PRO A 187 10.13 -23.12 -12.42
N ASP A 188 10.88 -23.79 -13.29
CA ASP A 188 12.22 -24.33 -13.05
C ASP A 188 13.25 -23.22 -12.76
N GLN A 189 13.01 -22.01 -13.27
CA GLN A 189 13.86 -20.85 -13.00
C GLN A 189 13.57 -20.22 -11.63
N GLU A 190 12.48 -20.54 -10.93
CA GLU A 190 12.11 -19.93 -9.63
C GLU A 190 13.05 -20.32 -8.44
N PRO A 191 13.43 -21.59 -8.20
CA PRO A 191 14.17 -22.01 -7.01
C PRO A 191 15.71 -21.78 -7.11
N ILE A 192 16.17 -20.56 -6.83
CA ILE A 192 17.60 -20.21 -6.93
C ILE A 192 18.52 -20.98 -5.97
N ILE A 193 18.09 -21.20 -4.73
CA ILE A 193 18.94 -21.83 -3.71
C ILE A 193 19.25 -23.27 -4.12
N ARG A 194 18.22 -24.01 -4.55
CA ARG A 194 18.37 -25.40 -5.00
C ARG A 194 19.35 -25.47 -6.17
N ARG A 195 19.17 -24.62 -7.19
CA ARG A 195 20.02 -24.59 -8.38
C ARG A 195 21.47 -24.19 -8.09
N LEU A 196 21.71 -23.28 -7.14
CA LEU A 196 23.07 -22.92 -6.71
C LEU A 196 23.76 -24.04 -5.92
N LEU A 197 23.00 -24.83 -5.17
CA LEU A 197 23.54 -25.93 -4.35
C LEU A 197 23.78 -27.20 -5.16
N GLU A 198 22.79 -27.61 -5.97
CA GLU A 198 22.85 -28.83 -6.77
C GLU A 198 23.80 -28.70 -7.97
N ARG A 199 24.19 -27.48 -8.35
CA ARG A 199 25.05 -27.17 -9.50
C ARG A 199 24.61 -27.97 -10.74
N ASP A 200 23.41 -27.66 -11.19
CA ASP A 200 22.87 -28.21 -12.44
C ASP A 200 23.85 -27.95 -13.59
N GLU A 201 24.45 -29.03 -14.12
CA GLU A 201 25.45 -28.94 -15.19
C GLU A 201 24.80 -28.58 -16.54
N ASP A 202 23.52 -28.92 -16.72
CA ASP A 202 22.78 -28.71 -17.97
C ASP A 202 22.17 -27.29 -18.05
N ASP A 203 21.77 -26.70 -16.92
CA ASP A 203 21.28 -25.31 -16.83
C ASP A 203 21.93 -24.53 -15.65
N PRO A 204 23.22 -24.17 -15.77
CA PRO A 204 23.94 -23.46 -14.72
C PRO A 204 23.37 -22.05 -14.53
N VAL A 205 23.31 -21.60 -13.27
CA VAL A 205 22.80 -20.27 -12.92
C VAL A 205 23.64 -19.18 -13.59
N SER A 206 23.06 -18.50 -14.56
CA SER A 206 23.76 -17.52 -15.38
C SER A 206 23.83 -16.14 -14.72
N ARG A 207 24.81 -15.32 -15.14
CA ARG A 207 24.91 -13.90 -14.71
C ARG A 207 23.64 -13.12 -15.05
N HIS A 208 23.05 -13.40 -16.22
CA HIS A 208 21.79 -12.81 -16.67
C HIS A 208 20.66 -13.08 -15.67
N GLN A 209 20.47 -14.35 -15.26
CA GLN A 209 19.44 -14.73 -14.28
C GLN A 209 19.64 -14.03 -12.93
N LEU A 210 20.88 -13.89 -12.46
CA LEU A 210 21.18 -13.17 -11.22
C LEU A 210 20.84 -11.68 -11.34
N LEU A 211 21.18 -11.03 -12.46
CA LEU A 211 20.86 -9.63 -12.71
C LEU A 211 19.35 -9.40 -12.84
N LEU A 212 18.64 -10.29 -13.54
CA LEU A 212 17.19 -10.25 -13.66
C LEU A 212 16.51 -10.32 -12.29
N ARG A 213 16.95 -11.24 -11.42
CA ARG A 213 16.45 -11.35 -10.04
C ARG A 213 16.76 -10.11 -9.20
N ALA A 214 17.96 -9.56 -9.33
CA ALA A 214 18.35 -8.33 -8.63
C ALA A 214 17.47 -7.15 -9.07
N PHE A 215 17.20 -7.03 -10.38
CA PHE A 215 16.27 -6.04 -10.91
C PHE A 215 14.85 -6.22 -10.35
N MET A 216 14.36 -7.46 -10.28
CA MET A 216 13.02 -7.74 -9.72
C MET A 216 12.85 -7.25 -8.30
N CYS A 217 13.91 -7.25 -7.47
CA CYS A 217 13.83 -6.75 -6.10
C CYS A 217 13.35 -5.29 -6.03
N ILE A 218 13.66 -4.49 -7.06
CA ILE A 218 13.43 -3.05 -7.10
C ILE A 218 12.27 -2.70 -8.04
N SER A 219 12.02 -3.53 -9.05
CA SER A 219 11.06 -3.26 -10.14
C SER A 219 9.62 -3.06 -9.66
N TRP A 220 9.21 -3.67 -8.55
CA TRP A 220 7.88 -3.48 -7.98
C TRP A 220 7.80 -2.27 -7.03
N ILE A 221 8.91 -1.87 -6.42
CA ILE A 221 8.95 -0.77 -5.43
C ILE A 221 8.71 0.56 -6.13
N TRP A 222 9.48 0.82 -7.19
CA TRP A 222 9.51 2.13 -7.82
C TRP A 222 8.18 2.57 -8.45
N PRO A 223 7.49 1.75 -9.27
CA PRO A 223 6.21 2.14 -9.84
C PRO A 223 5.14 2.43 -8.77
N ASN A 224 5.17 1.70 -7.66
CA ASN A 224 4.27 1.97 -6.53
C ASN A 224 4.57 3.31 -5.87
N ILE A 225 5.84 3.66 -5.67
CA ILE A 225 6.23 4.99 -5.17
C ILE A 225 5.76 6.08 -6.13
N LEU A 226 6.06 5.96 -7.43
CA LEU A 226 5.68 6.94 -8.45
C LEU A 226 4.16 7.19 -8.43
N VAL A 227 3.36 6.13 -8.53
CA VAL A 227 1.91 6.25 -8.63
C VAL A 227 1.30 6.80 -7.33
N LEU A 228 1.65 6.22 -6.18
CA LEU A 228 1.07 6.62 -4.90
C LEU A 228 1.49 8.04 -4.49
N GLU A 229 2.75 8.42 -4.68
CA GLU A 229 3.19 9.80 -4.43
C GLU A 229 2.52 10.78 -5.39
N SER A 230 2.31 10.41 -6.66
CA SER A 230 1.59 11.26 -7.61
C SER A 230 0.15 11.52 -7.19
N TYR A 231 -0.60 10.48 -6.82
CA TYR A 231 -1.96 10.63 -6.29
C TYR A 231 -1.98 11.43 -4.99
N HIS A 232 -1.03 11.16 -4.08
CA HIS A 232 -0.94 11.90 -2.83
C HIS A 232 -0.61 13.38 -3.05
N ALA A 233 0.31 13.71 -3.96
CA ALA A 233 0.63 15.08 -4.31
C ALA A 233 -0.59 15.78 -4.93
N MET A 234 -1.23 15.16 -5.92
CA MET A 234 -2.43 15.69 -6.59
C MET A 234 -3.55 16.00 -5.59
N LEU A 235 -3.89 15.03 -4.73
CA LEU A 235 -4.93 15.22 -3.70
C LEU A 235 -4.48 16.26 -2.67
N SER A 236 -3.22 16.25 -2.23
CA SER A 236 -2.73 17.24 -1.27
C SER A 236 -2.77 18.67 -1.81
N LEU A 237 -2.46 18.87 -3.10
CA LEU A 237 -2.55 20.18 -3.75
C LEU A 237 -4.01 20.62 -3.85
N LEU A 238 -4.90 19.71 -4.22
CA LEU A 238 -6.34 19.98 -4.25
C LEU A 238 -6.86 20.40 -2.86
N PHE A 239 -6.60 19.62 -1.82
CA PHE A 239 -7.17 19.86 -0.49
C PHE A 239 -6.47 20.98 0.30
N VAL A 240 -5.17 21.22 0.10
CA VAL A 240 -4.41 22.25 0.83
C VAL A 240 -4.40 23.59 0.09
N VAL A 241 -4.16 23.59 -1.24
CA VAL A 241 -3.91 24.83 -2.00
C VAL A 241 -5.18 25.35 -2.66
N VAL A 242 -5.94 24.48 -3.32
CA VAL A 242 -7.15 24.86 -4.09
C VAL A 242 -8.35 25.03 -3.16
N LEU A 243 -8.71 23.98 -2.42
CA LEU A 243 -9.88 23.95 -1.56
C LEU A 243 -9.61 24.59 -0.19
N ARG A 244 -8.35 24.62 0.25
CA ARG A 244 -7.92 25.13 1.57
C ARG A 244 -8.65 24.45 2.74
N PHE A 245 -8.99 23.17 2.57
CA PHE A 245 -9.65 22.35 3.59
C PHE A 245 -8.67 21.82 4.64
N ASN A 246 -7.40 21.65 4.27
CA ASN A 246 -6.38 21.06 5.13
C ASN A 246 -5.12 21.93 5.17
N GLY A 247 -4.31 21.77 6.21
CA GLY A 247 -2.96 22.31 6.28
C GLY A 247 -1.90 21.37 5.69
N PRO A 248 -0.69 21.86 5.40
CA PRO A 248 0.44 21.03 4.95
C PRO A 248 0.76 19.84 5.87
N GLY A 249 0.63 20.03 7.19
CA GLY A 249 0.91 19.01 8.21
C GLY A 249 -0.08 17.84 8.19
N ASP A 250 -1.27 18.04 7.61
CA ASP A 250 -2.33 17.05 7.52
C ASP A 250 -2.06 16.01 6.41
N TRP A 251 -1.11 16.31 5.52
CA TRP A 251 -0.68 15.45 4.42
C TRP A 251 0.76 14.95 4.63
N PRO A 252 1.07 14.21 5.71
CA PRO A 252 2.43 13.73 5.94
C PRO A 252 2.87 12.77 4.82
N PRO A 253 4.19 12.66 4.54
CA PRO A 253 4.74 11.77 3.51
C PRO A 253 4.15 10.36 3.57
N LEU A 254 3.88 9.75 2.41
CA LEU A 254 3.35 8.40 2.35
C LEU A 254 4.41 7.36 2.72
N PHE A 255 5.61 7.53 2.18
CA PHE A 255 6.77 6.69 2.42
C PHE A 255 7.70 7.33 3.43
N GLY A 256 8.35 6.51 4.25
CA GLY A 256 9.44 6.96 5.11
C GLY A 256 10.78 6.95 4.41
N SER A 257 11.86 7.09 5.19
CA SER A 257 13.22 7.08 4.64
C SER A 257 13.63 5.67 4.19
N PRO A 258 14.17 5.49 2.97
CA PRO A 258 14.73 4.21 2.52
C PRO A 258 15.94 3.78 3.36
N LEU A 259 16.62 4.72 4.02
CA LEU A 259 17.74 4.43 4.93
C LEU A 259 17.32 3.66 6.19
N GLU A 260 16.01 3.58 6.45
CA GLU A 260 15.45 2.82 7.57
C GLU A 260 15.13 1.36 7.20
N ALA A 261 15.21 0.98 5.93
CA ALA A 261 14.77 -0.30 5.39
C ALA A 261 15.80 -1.45 5.54
N TRP A 262 16.55 -1.49 6.65
CA TRP A 262 17.60 -2.48 6.90
C TRP A 262 17.12 -3.76 7.64
N THR A 263 15.82 -3.91 7.85
CA THR A 263 15.19 -5.21 8.21
C THR A 263 13.85 -5.28 7.51
N VAL A 264 13.33 -6.47 7.23
CA VAL A 264 12.01 -6.63 6.60
C VAL A 264 10.93 -5.98 7.46
N ARG A 265 11.05 -6.06 8.80
CA ARG A 265 10.17 -5.35 9.73
C ARG A 265 10.18 -3.83 9.53
N ARG A 266 11.37 -3.22 9.39
CA ARG A 266 11.47 -1.76 9.18
C ARG A 266 11.12 -1.38 7.75
N PHE A 267 11.38 -2.23 6.77
CA PHE A 267 10.93 -2.03 5.40
C PHE A 267 9.41 -1.81 5.39
N TRP A 268 8.62 -2.72 5.95
CA TRP A 268 7.15 -2.59 5.98
C TRP A 268 6.62 -1.59 7.03
N GLY A 269 7.33 -1.41 8.14
CA GLY A 269 6.86 -0.59 9.27
C GLY A 269 7.33 0.86 9.30
N LYS A 270 8.42 1.20 8.59
CA LYS A 270 9.06 2.52 8.60
C LYS A 270 9.22 3.13 7.21
N PHE A 271 9.56 2.33 6.21
CA PHE A 271 9.77 2.82 4.85
C PHE A 271 8.49 2.75 3.99
N TRP A 272 7.87 1.58 3.92
CA TRP A 272 6.71 1.32 3.07
C TRP A 272 5.46 2.07 3.55
N HIS A 273 4.58 2.41 2.61
CA HIS A 273 3.34 3.11 2.92
C HIS A 273 2.41 2.28 3.81
N ARG A 274 1.71 2.93 4.74
CA ARG A 274 0.78 2.29 5.69
C ARG A 274 -0.67 2.72 5.48
N ILE A 275 -1.07 2.90 4.21
CA ILE A 275 -2.38 3.44 3.85
C ILE A 275 -3.52 2.52 4.31
N ALA A 276 -3.43 1.21 4.02
CA ALA A 276 -4.48 0.25 4.36
C ALA A 276 -4.25 -0.46 5.71
N SER A 277 -3.05 -0.33 6.30
CA SER A 277 -2.68 -1.07 7.50
C SER A 277 -3.59 -0.77 8.72
N PRO A 278 -4.03 0.48 8.98
CA PRO A 278 -4.95 0.75 10.08
C PRO A 278 -6.31 0.08 9.90
N THR A 279 -6.87 0.09 8.69
CA THR A 279 -8.11 -0.64 8.36
C THR A 279 -7.95 -2.13 8.62
N PHE A 280 -6.90 -2.75 8.09
CA PHE A 280 -6.64 -4.17 8.29
C PHE A 280 -6.41 -4.51 9.76
N HIS A 281 -5.74 -3.63 10.51
CA HIS A 281 -5.57 -3.79 11.94
C HIS A 281 -6.90 -3.83 12.68
N THR A 282 -7.86 -2.95 12.36
CA THR A 282 -9.20 -2.97 12.96
C THR A 282 -9.89 -4.31 12.73
N TYR A 283 -9.94 -4.80 11.49
CA TYR A 283 -10.58 -6.09 11.18
C TYR A 283 -9.86 -7.27 11.82
N ALA A 284 -8.53 -7.30 11.78
CA ALA A 284 -7.74 -8.36 12.41
C ALA A 284 -7.92 -8.37 13.93
N LYS A 285 -8.03 -7.19 14.57
CA LYS A 285 -8.29 -7.06 16.01
C LYS A 285 -9.69 -7.55 16.37
N VAL A 286 -10.71 -7.14 15.62
CA VAL A 286 -12.09 -7.63 15.83
C VAL A 286 -12.13 -9.15 15.70
N PHE A 287 -11.53 -9.71 14.65
CA PHE A 287 -11.45 -11.15 14.49
C PHE A 287 -10.74 -11.84 15.67
N SER A 288 -9.58 -11.32 16.08
CA SER A 288 -8.79 -11.85 17.18
C SER A 288 -9.54 -11.85 18.52
N GLN A 289 -10.24 -10.76 18.84
CA GLN A 289 -10.90 -10.58 20.14
C GLN A 289 -12.28 -11.24 20.21
N TYR A 290 -13.08 -11.15 19.14
CA TYR A 290 -14.48 -11.60 19.17
C TYR A 290 -14.66 -13.02 18.64
N ILE A 291 -13.86 -13.45 17.66
CA ILE A 291 -13.97 -14.78 17.07
C ILE A 291 -13.05 -15.76 17.80
N LEU A 292 -11.78 -15.40 17.96
CA LEU A 292 -10.80 -16.26 18.64
C LEU A 292 -10.77 -16.09 20.16
N LYS A 293 -11.45 -15.07 20.70
CA LYS A 293 -11.53 -14.77 22.14
C LYS A 293 -10.16 -14.65 22.82
N LEU A 294 -9.17 -14.12 22.10
CA LEU A 294 -7.83 -13.91 22.63
C LEU A 294 -7.82 -12.77 23.64
N GLU A 295 -7.02 -12.91 24.69
CA GLU A 295 -6.86 -11.89 25.72
C GLU A 295 -6.26 -10.60 25.10
N PRO A 296 -6.90 -9.43 25.30
CA PRO A 296 -6.39 -8.16 24.83
C PRO A 296 -4.96 -7.89 25.30
N GLU A 297 -4.15 -7.32 24.41
CA GLU A 297 -2.74 -6.97 24.63
C GLU A 297 -1.78 -8.15 24.87
N SER A 298 -2.26 -9.39 24.82
CA SER A 298 -1.42 -10.58 24.92
C SER A 298 -0.45 -10.70 23.73
N THR A 299 0.64 -11.46 23.93
CA THR A 299 1.62 -11.69 22.86
C THR A 299 0.99 -12.45 21.69
N VAL A 300 0.06 -13.36 21.98
CA VAL A 300 -0.66 -14.16 20.97
C VAL A 300 -1.59 -13.25 20.17
N GLU A 301 -2.38 -12.39 20.82
CA GLU A 301 -3.23 -11.43 20.11
C GLU A 301 -2.40 -10.51 19.19
N LYS A 302 -1.29 -9.94 19.69
CA LYS A 302 -0.39 -9.10 18.89
C LYS A 302 0.17 -9.81 17.66
N ALA A 303 0.54 -11.09 17.80
CA ALA A 303 1.00 -11.91 16.70
C ALA A 303 -0.12 -12.21 15.69
N THR A 304 -1.31 -12.59 16.18
CA THR A 304 -2.51 -12.85 15.37
C THR A 304 -2.95 -11.61 14.58
N VAL A 305 -2.97 -10.44 15.21
CA VAL A 305 -3.32 -9.18 14.55
C VAL A 305 -2.28 -8.82 13.49
N ALA A 306 -0.99 -8.98 13.79
CA ALA A 306 0.07 -8.76 12.81
C ALA A 306 -0.04 -9.72 11.61
N PHE A 307 -0.33 -10.99 11.85
CA PHE A 307 -0.60 -11.97 10.78
C PHE A 307 -1.83 -11.55 9.96
N GLY A 308 -2.92 -11.17 10.63
CA GLY A 308 -4.16 -10.71 9.99
C GLY A 308 -3.95 -9.51 9.06
N ILE A 309 -3.07 -8.57 9.41
CA ILE A 309 -2.72 -7.43 8.54
C ILE A 309 -2.06 -7.91 7.24
N PHE A 310 -1.08 -8.82 7.32
CA PHE A 310 -0.41 -9.36 6.14
C PHE A 310 -1.34 -10.26 5.32
N PHE A 311 -2.17 -11.08 5.97
CA PHE A 311 -3.16 -11.93 5.32
C PHE A 311 -4.19 -11.11 4.54
N LEU A 312 -4.78 -10.09 5.16
CA LEU A 312 -5.75 -9.21 4.50
C LEU A 312 -5.11 -8.40 3.35
N SER A 313 -3.84 -8.00 3.50
CA SER A 313 -3.07 -7.40 2.41
C SER A 313 -2.91 -8.38 1.24
N GLY A 314 -2.51 -9.63 1.52
CA GLY A 314 -2.40 -10.68 0.51
C GLY A 314 -3.73 -10.97 -0.19
N LEU A 315 -4.83 -11.02 0.57
CA LEU A 315 -6.18 -11.24 0.02
C LEU A 315 -6.58 -10.11 -0.93
N LEU A 316 -6.34 -8.87 -0.52
CA LEU A 316 -6.63 -7.69 -1.35
C LEU A 316 -5.82 -7.74 -2.65
N HIS A 317 -4.53 -8.04 -2.60
CA HIS A 317 -3.69 -8.14 -3.79
C HIS A 317 -4.12 -9.32 -4.69
N ALA A 318 -4.49 -10.46 -4.10
CA ALA A 318 -5.00 -11.62 -4.85
C ALA A 318 -6.32 -11.31 -5.56
N ALA A 319 -7.25 -10.62 -4.88
CA ALA A 319 -8.52 -10.19 -5.45
C ALA A 319 -8.30 -9.19 -6.60
N THR A 320 -7.36 -8.26 -6.44
CA THR A 320 -6.95 -7.36 -7.53
C THR A 320 -6.36 -8.12 -8.69
N ALA A 321 -5.42 -9.03 -8.46
CA ALA A 321 -4.77 -9.83 -9.51
C ALA A 321 -5.78 -10.68 -10.30
N TRP A 322 -6.79 -11.21 -9.63
CA TRP A 322 -7.93 -11.87 -10.27
C TRP A 322 -8.72 -10.89 -11.15
N LYS A 323 -9.12 -9.74 -10.58
CA LYS A 323 -9.98 -8.77 -11.27
C LYS A 323 -9.34 -8.15 -12.50
N VAL A 324 -8.04 -7.83 -12.43
CA VAL A 324 -7.30 -7.23 -13.55
C VAL A 324 -6.70 -8.27 -14.50
N GLY A 325 -6.97 -9.57 -14.27
CA GLY A 325 -6.58 -10.64 -15.18
C GLY A 325 -5.08 -11.00 -15.16
N GLN A 326 -4.33 -10.54 -14.14
CA GLN A 326 -2.95 -10.96 -13.87
C GLN A 326 -2.89 -12.46 -13.56
N GLY A 327 -3.88 -13.00 -12.85
CA GLY A 327 -3.85 -14.37 -12.35
C GLY A 327 -2.86 -14.56 -11.20
N GLU A 328 -2.59 -15.82 -10.84
CA GLU A 328 -1.62 -16.18 -9.80
C GLU A 328 -1.86 -15.52 -8.43
N GLY A 329 -3.11 -15.20 -8.09
CA GLY A 329 -3.44 -14.49 -6.84
C GLY A 329 -2.99 -15.23 -5.57
N HIS A 330 -2.88 -16.55 -5.61
CA HIS A 330 -2.31 -17.33 -4.52
C HIS A 330 -0.84 -16.94 -4.23
N ARG A 331 -0.07 -16.50 -5.25
CA ARG A 331 1.30 -16.01 -5.09
C ARG A 331 1.36 -14.69 -4.33
N ASP A 332 0.35 -13.82 -4.47
CA ASP A 332 0.23 -12.62 -3.63
C ASP A 332 0.05 -13.03 -2.17
N MET A 333 -0.89 -13.94 -1.90
CA MET A 333 -1.14 -14.43 -0.54
C MET A 333 0.13 -15.00 0.10
N LEU A 334 0.83 -15.88 -0.63
CA LEU A 334 2.08 -16.48 -0.17
C LEU A 334 3.15 -15.43 0.10
N PHE A 335 3.34 -14.46 -0.80
CA PHE A 335 4.32 -13.39 -0.62
C PHE A 335 4.05 -12.56 0.65
N PHE A 336 2.82 -12.07 0.83
CA PHE A 336 2.51 -11.25 2.00
C PHE A 336 2.55 -12.06 3.31
N CYS A 337 2.02 -13.28 3.33
CA CYS A 337 2.11 -14.13 4.52
C CYS A 337 3.57 -14.51 4.86
N ALA A 338 4.41 -14.77 3.86
CA ALA A 338 5.81 -15.09 4.09
C ALA A 338 6.57 -13.92 4.73
N ASN A 339 6.25 -12.67 4.36
CA ASN A 339 6.82 -11.49 5.00
C ASN A 339 6.49 -11.42 6.51
N TYR A 340 5.28 -11.82 6.93
CA TYR A 340 4.97 -11.94 8.36
C TYR A 340 5.90 -12.93 9.07
N PHE A 341 6.06 -14.13 8.52
CA PHE A 341 6.91 -15.16 9.15
C PHE A 341 8.38 -14.75 9.21
N VAL A 342 8.88 -14.08 8.17
CA VAL A 342 10.23 -13.52 8.20
C VAL A 342 10.38 -12.46 9.27
N ILE A 343 9.43 -11.55 9.42
CA ILE A 343 9.44 -10.54 10.48
C ILE A 343 9.39 -11.20 11.87
N ALA A 344 8.57 -12.23 12.04
CA ALA A 344 8.53 -12.99 13.29
C ALA A 344 9.89 -13.64 13.59
N GLY A 345 10.54 -14.21 12.57
CA GLY A 345 11.90 -14.73 12.64
C GLY A 345 12.93 -13.66 13.01
N GLU A 346 12.89 -12.48 12.37
CA GLU A 346 13.77 -11.35 12.70
C GLU A 346 13.62 -10.92 14.16
N ILE A 347 12.39 -10.88 14.67
CA ILE A 347 12.11 -10.54 16.07
C ILE A 347 12.67 -11.61 17.01
N LEU A 348 12.49 -12.89 16.69
CA LEU A 348 13.00 -14.01 17.48
C LEU A 348 14.53 -13.99 17.53
N VAL A 349 15.20 -13.95 16.36
CA VAL A 349 16.66 -13.86 16.25
C VAL A 349 17.18 -12.64 17.01
N SER A 350 16.55 -11.48 16.85
CA SER A 350 16.93 -10.28 17.58
C SER A 350 16.79 -10.41 19.10
N ARG A 351 15.77 -11.13 19.59
CA ARG A 351 15.59 -11.40 21.03
C ARG A 351 16.65 -12.36 21.54
N LEU A 352 16.92 -13.45 20.81
CA LEU A 352 17.96 -14.42 21.15
C LEU A 352 19.34 -13.78 21.21
N LEU A 353 19.72 -13.02 20.17
CA LEU A 353 21.01 -12.30 20.13
C LEU A 353 21.15 -11.30 21.28
N ARG A 354 20.11 -10.52 21.60
CA ARG A 354 20.13 -9.61 22.75
C ARG A 354 20.31 -10.37 24.07
N ASN A 355 19.64 -11.50 24.25
CA ASN A 355 19.75 -12.31 25.46
C ASN A 355 21.14 -12.93 25.60
N LEU A 356 21.71 -13.44 24.51
CA LEU A 356 23.08 -13.95 24.48
C LEU A 356 24.09 -12.86 24.81
N VAL A 357 23.95 -11.68 24.19
CA VAL A 357 24.89 -10.59 24.42
C VAL A 357 24.79 -10.03 25.84
N ARG A 358 23.58 -9.92 26.43
CA ARG A 358 23.42 -9.54 27.84
C ARG A 358 24.07 -10.52 28.81
N LYS A 359 24.18 -11.80 28.45
CA LYS A 359 24.92 -12.81 29.23
C LYS A 359 26.43 -12.68 29.07
N THR A 360 26.92 -11.88 28.13
CA THR A 360 28.34 -11.59 27.90
C THR A 360 28.69 -10.15 28.28
N LYS A 361 29.95 -9.84 28.58
CA LYS A 361 30.40 -8.45 28.84
C LYS A 361 30.44 -7.56 27.58
N TYR A 362 29.94 -8.02 26.43
CA TYR A 362 30.03 -7.34 25.14
C TYR A 362 28.94 -6.27 24.89
N GLU A 363 28.07 -5.98 25.85
CA GLU A 363 26.98 -5.01 25.67
C GLU A 363 27.50 -3.61 25.29
N ALA A 364 28.62 -3.16 25.87
CA ALA A 364 29.24 -1.88 25.55
C ALA A 364 29.74 -1.81 24.08
N ARG A 365 30.22 -2.94 23.55
CA ARG A 365 30.75 -3.03 22.18
C ARG A 365 29.65 -2.96 21.11
N LEU A 366 28.44 -3.41 21.42
CA LEU A 366 27.28 -3.23 20.52
C LEU A 366 26.76 -1.80 20.46
N LYS A 367 27.06 -0.98 21.47
CA LYS A 367 26.70 0.45 21.50
C LYS A 367 27.67 1.31 20.68
N ASP A 368 28.81 0.75 20.26
CA ASP A 368 29.74 1.40 19.33
C ASP A 368 29.03 1.82 18.03
N SER A 369 29.31 3.03 17.57
CA SER A 369 28.76 3.57 16.32
C SER A 369 29.15 2.71 15.11
N LYS A 370 30.38 2.19 15.08
CA LYS A 370 30.88 1.33 13.99
C LYS A 370 30.11 0.01 13.92
N MET A 371 29.88 -0.64 15.06
CA MET A 371 29.11 -1.89 15.13
C MET A 371 27.64 -1.68 14.75
N ARG A 372 27.04 -0.53 15.12
CA ARG A 372 25.69 -0.17 14.67
C ARG A 372 25.62 0.04 13.16
N ALA A 373 26.63 0.70 12.57
CA ALA A 373 26.71 0.86 11.12
C ALA A 373 26.88 -0.48 10.40
N ALA A 374 27.76 -1.36 10.88
CA ALA A 374 27.94 -2.71 10.35
C ALA A 374 26.65 -3.54 10.46
N GLY A 375 25.94 -3.46 11.59
CA GLY A 375 24.64 -4.12 11.77
C GLY A 375 23.57 -3.61 10.80
N LYS A 376 23.55 -2.30 10.50
CA LYS A 376 22.67 -1.75 9.47
C LYS A 376 23.04 -2.25 8.07
N ALA A 377 24.32 -2.28 7.72
CA ALA A 377 24.80 -2.78 6.43
C ALA A 377 24.42 -4.26 6.23
N LEU A 378 24.68 -5.10 7.24
CA LEU A 378 24.26 -6.51 7.24
C LEU A 378 22.73 -6.64 7.10
N GLY A 379 21.99 -5.76 7.75
CA GLY A 379 20.54 -5.69 7.62
C GLY A 379 20.07 -5.39 6.20
N PHE A 380 20.71 -4.45 5.49
CA PHE A 380 20.39 -4.19 4.08
C PHE A 380 20.69 -5.40 3.20
N VAL A 381 21.81 -6.09 3.42
CA VAL A 381 22.13 -7.34 2.71
C VAL A 381 21.07 -8.40 2.96
N TRP A 382 20.60 -8.53 4.20
CA TRP A 382 19.51 -9.44 4.57
C TRP A 382 18.20 -9.11 3.87
N VAL A 383 17.78 -7.83 3.85
CA VAL A 383 16.56 -7.40 3.16
C VAL A 383 16.66 -7.65 1.66
N PHE A 384 17.82 -7.34 1.06
CA PHE A 384 18.07 -7.64 -0.34
C PHE A 384 17.99 -9.15 -0.60
N ALA A 385 18.65 -9.99 0.21
CA ALA A 385 18.60 -11.44 0.06
C ALA A 385 17.17 -12.00 0.18
N TRP A 386 16.37 -11.46 1.11
CA TRP A 386 14.96 -11.83 1.25
C TRP A 386 14.15 -11.53 -0.02
N PHE A 387 14.25 -10.32 -0.58
CA PHE A 387 13.53 -9.97 -1.81
C PHE A 387 14.10 -10.66 -3.05
N PHE A 388 15.42 -10.88 -3.10
CA PHE A 388 16.09 -11.62 -4.16
C PHE A 388 15.58 -13.06 -4.27
N TRP A 389 15.23 -13.65 -3.13
CA TRP A 389 14.62 -14.98 -3.07
C TRP A 389 13.10 -14.96 -3.27
N SER A 390 12.38 -14.06 -2.59
CA SER A 390 10.91 -14.08 -2.53
C SER A 390 10.23 -13.42 -3.73
N THR A 391 10.78 -12.32 -4.27
CA THR A 391 10.14 -11.55 -5.34
C THR A 391 10.03 -12.32 -6.66
N PRO A 392 11.05 -13.06 -7.14
CA PRO A 392 10.91 -13.91 -8.33
C PRO A 392 9.79 -14.95 -8.20
N ARG A 393 9.65 -15.61 -7.04
CA ARG A 393 8.57 -16.58 -6.77
C ARG A 393 7.17 -15.97 -6.78
N TRP A 394 7.09 -14.67 -6.58
CA TRP A 394 5.86 -13.89 -6.62
C TRP A 394 5.56 -13.37 -8.04
N LEU A 395 6.57 -12.81 -8.72
CA LEU A 395 6.38 -12.10 -9.98
C LEU A 395 6.60 -12.95 -11.23
N TYR A 396 7.50 -13.94 -11.23
CA TYR A 396 7.79 -14.75 -12.42
C TYR A 396 6.53 -15.43 -12.98
N PRO A 397 5.68 -16.11 -12.18
CA PRO A 397 4.46 -16.72 -12.69
C PRO A 397 3.51 -15.71 -13.37
N LYS A 398 3.43 -14.49 -12.82
CA LYS A 398 2.61 -13.41 -13.36
C LYS A 398 3.17 -12.90 -14.69
N ILE A 399 4.49 -12.71 -14.75
CA ILE A 399 5.19 -12.27 -15.95
C ILE A 399 5.09 -13.33 -17.04
N LEU A 400 5.36 -14.59 -16.73
CA LEU A 400 5.22 -15.72 -17.66
C LEU A 400 3.81 -15.75 -18.26
N ARG A 401 2.79 -15.74 -17.41
CA ARG A 401 1.39 -15.74 -17.84
C ARG A 401 1.04 -14.54 -18.71
N TRP A 402 1.55 -13.35 -18.35
CA TRP A 402 1.35 -12.14 -19.15
C TRP A 402 2.04 -12.26 -20.52
N SER A 403 3.31 -12.67 -20.54
CA SER A 403 4.10 -12.82 -21.77
C SER A 403 3.50 -13.85 -22.73
N LEU A 404 3.01 -14.98 -22.21
CA LEU A 404 2.31 -15.99 -23.01
C LEU A 404 1.02 -15.44 -23.62
N LYS A 405 0.22 -14.68 -22.85
CA LYS A 405 -0.99 -14.03 -23.38
C LYS A 405 -0.66 -13.03 -24.48
N GLN A 406 0.40 -12.24 -24.33
CA GLN A 406 0.84 -11.30 -25.38
C GLN A 406 1.25 -12.05 -26.65
N ALA A 407 2.07 -13.09 -26.52
CA ALA A 407 2.53 -13.89 -27.65
C ALA A 407 1.36 -14.52 -28.42
N ILE A 408 0.36 -15.07 -27.72
CA ILE A 408 -0.85 -15.64 -28.35
C ILE A 408 -1.70 -14.56 -29.04
N LEU A 409 -1.79 -13.35 -28.47
CA LEU A 409 -2.52 -12.26 -29.10
C LEU A 409 -1.82 -11.77 -30.37
N GLN A 410 -0.49 -11.68 -30.34
CA GLN A 410 0.33 -11.31 -31.50
C GLN A 410 0.28 -12.36 -32.61
N SER A 411 0.18 -13.65 -32.29
CA SER A 411 0.09 -14.72 -33.29
C SER A 411 -1.29 -14.83 -33.96
N ARG A 412 -2.30 -14.10 -33.48
CA ARG A 412 -3.66 -14.08 -34.03
C ARG A 412 -3.93 -12.89 -34.96
N VAL A 413 -3.00 -11.94 -35.00
CA VAL A 413 -2.96 -10.80 -35.94
C VAL A 413 -2.04 -11.20 -37.09
#